data_AF-A0A654TI44-F1
#
_entry.id   AF-A0A654TI44-F1
#
_cell.length_a   1.000
_cell.length_b   1.000
_cell.length_c   1.000
_cell.angle_alpha   90.00
_cell.angle_beta   90.00
_cell.angle_gamma   90.00
#
_symmetry.space_group_name_H-M   'P 1'
#
loop_
_entity.id
_entity.type
_entity.pdbx_description
1 polymer ?
#
loop_
_entity_poly.entity_id
_entity_poly.type
_entity_poly.pdbx_seq_one_letter_code
_entity_poly.pdbx_strand_id
1 'polypeptide(L)'
;MRAAAEAGVRLAFVCAVDMPYLTVELIEDLARRAVQTDAEVVLPWDGRNHYLAAVYRTDLADRVDTLVGAGERKMSALVDASDALRIVMADSRPLTNVNSAAGLHAPMQPGR
;
A
#
# COMPACT_ATOMS: atom_id res chain seq x y z
N MET A 1 4.02 -0.54 -11.84
CA MET A 1 4.92 -1.59 -11.34
C MET A 1 5.90 -2.08 -12.41
N ARG A 2 5.47 -2.39 -13.65
CA ARG A 2 6.38 -2.77 -14.76
C ARG A 2 7.57 -1.82 -14.95
N ALA A 3 7.32 -0.53 -15.09
CA ALA A 3 8.40 0.46 -15.27
C ALA A 3 9.45 0.43 -14.13
N ALA A 4 9.03 0.13 -12.90
CA ALA A 4 9.95 -0.01 -11.77
C ALA A 4 10.77 -1.31 -11.88
N ALA A 5 10.15 -2.43 -12.25
CA ALA A 5 10.86 -3.68 -12.53
C ALA A 5 11.87 -3.52 -13.69
N GLU A 6 11.47 -2.85 -14.77
CA GLU A 6 12.34 -2.56 -15.93
C GLU A 6 13.52 -1.66 -15.56
N ALA A 7 13.35 -0.78 -14.57
CA ALA A 7 14.42 0.02 -13.99
C ALA A 7 15.28 -0.75 -12.96
N GLY A 8 15.06 -2.06 -12.78
CA GLY A 8 15.78 -2.89 -11.81
C GLY A 8 15.36 -2.70 -10.36
N VAL A 9 14.25 -2.00 -10.11
CA VAL A 9 13.72 -1.77 -8.76
C VAL A 9 12.80 -2.92 -8.38
N ARG A 10 13.15 -3.63 -7.30
CA ARG A 10 12.41 -4.81 -6.83
C ARG A 10 11.11 -4.48 -6.08
N LEU A 11 11.07 -3.36 -5.39
CA LEU A 11 9.95 -2.97 -4.52
C LEU A 11 9.35 -1.65 -4.99
N ALA A 12 8.02 -1.58 -5.00
CA ALA A 12 7.29 -0.35 -5.26
C ALA A 12 6.33 -0.10 -4.10
N PHE A 13 6.38 1.11 -3.53
CA PHE A 13 5.33 1.58 -2.64
C PHE A 13 4.17 2.12 -3.49
N VAL A 14 2.96 1.67 -3.19
CA VAL A 14 1.72 2.08 -3.87
C VAL A 14 0.83 2.78 -2.86
N CYS A 15 0.49 4.03 -3.15
CA CYS A 15 -0.45 4.82 -2.36
C CYS A 15 -1.64 5.33 -3.17
N ALA A 16 -2.77 5.49 -2.50
CA ALA A 16 -3.84 6.36 -2.95
C ALA A 16 -3.42 7.84 -2.78
N VAL A 17 -3.90 8.69 -3.68
CA VAL A 17 -3.53 10.12 -3.72
C VAL A 17 -4.28 10.96 -2.68
N ASP A 18 -5.31 10.40 -2.05
CA ASP A 18 -6.20 11.04 -1.09
C ASP A 18 -5.82 10.78 0.38
N MET A 19 -4.56 10.40 0.64
CA MET A 19 -4.03 10.19 1.99
C MET A 19 -3.09 11.32 2.43
N PRO A 20 -3.62 12.47 2.92
CA PRO A 20 -2.82 13.67 3.18
C PRO A 20 -1.90 13.56 4.41
N TYR A 21 -2.13 12.58 5.28
CA TYR A 21 -1.34 12.37 6.50
C TYR A 21 -0.33 11.23 6.36
N LEU A 22 -0.20 10.65 5.17
CA LEU A 22 0.79 9.60 4.92
C LEU A 22 2.20 10.13 5.22
N THR A 23 2.95 9.37 6.01
CA THR A 23 4.28 9.77 6.47
C THR A 23 5.38 8.97 5.79
N VAL A 24 6.58 9.55 5.69
CA VAL A 24 7.76 8.86 5.15
C VAL A 24 8.18 7.71 6.06
N GLU A 25 8.08 7.89 7.37
CA GLU A 25 8.44 6.88 8.38
C GLU A 25 7.62 5.60 8.22
N LEU A 26 6.32 5.72 7.88
CA LEU A 26 5.49 4.56 7.58
C LEU A 26 5.98 3.84 6.32
N ILE A 27 6.28 4.59 5.25
CA ILE A 27 6.78 4.01 3.99
C ILE A 27 8.09 3.26 4.24
N GLU A 28 9.01 3.86 4.98
CA GLU A 28 10.29 3.26 5.35
C GLU A 28 10.14 2.01 6.21
N ASP A 29 9.22 2.00 7.18
CA ASP A 29 8.96 0.82 8.01
C ASP A 29 8.42 -0.34 7.17
N LEU A 30 7.44 -0.09 6.30
CA LEU A 30 6.90 -1.11 5.41
C LEU A 30 7.97 -1.65 4.45
N ALA A 31 8.78 -0.77 3.85
CA ALA A 31 9.85 -1.16 2.94
C ALA A 31 10.92 -2.00 3.64
N ARG A 32 11.31 -1.60 4.86
CA ARG A 32 12.27 -2.34 5.68
C ARG A 32 11.77 -3.75 5.97
N ARG A 33 10.50 -3.89 6.35
CA ARG A 33 9.89 -5.20 6.61
C ARG A 33 9.81 -6.06 5.36
N ALA A 34 9.52 -5.47 4.20
CA ALA A 34 9.52 -6.18 2.92
C ALA A 34 10.91 -6.76 2.62
N VAL A 35 11.98 -5.97 2.84
CA VAL A 35 13.36 -6.44 2.67
C VAL A 35 13.72 -7.53 3.68
N GLN A 36 13.33 -7.38 4.95
CA GLN A 36 13.68 -8.33 6.02
C GLN A 36 12.99 -9.68 5.89
N THR A 37 11.78 -9.70 5.34
CA THR A 37 10.92 -10.89 5.27
C THR A 37 10.83 -11.51 3.87
N ASP A 38 11.29 -10.79 2.85
CA ASP A 38 11.15 -11.13 1.44
C ASP A 38 9.70 -11.22 0.92
N ALA A 39 8.73 -10.75 1.73
CA ALA A 39 7.31 -10.81 1.42
C ALA A 39 6.98 -10.12 0.08
N GLU A 40 6.05 -10.71 -0.67
CA GLU A 40 5.57 -10.17 -1.94
C GLU A 40 4.74 -8.90 -1.74
N VAL A 41 4.01 -8.81 -0.63
CA VAL A 41 3.22 -7.64 -0.25
C VAL A 41 3.40 -7.36 1.24
N VAL A 42 3.67 -6.11 1.60
CA VAL A 42 3.63 -5.65 3.00
C VAL A 42 2.62 -4.52 3.11
N LEU A 43 1.60 -4.71 3.94
CA LEU A 43 0.53 -3.73 4.09
C LEU A 43 0.16 -3.44 5.56
N PRO A 44 -0.25 -2.21 5.87
CA PRO A 44 -0.86 -1.87 7.15
C PRO A 44 -2.21 -2.57 7.36
N TRP A 45 -2.51 -2.85 8.62
CA TRP A 45 -3.78 -3.39 9.08
C TRP A 45 -4.21 -2.72 10.39
N ASP A 46 -5.44 -2.19 10.41
CA ASP A 46 -6.04 -1.52 11.58
C ASP A 46 -7.49 -1.99 11.84
N GLY A 47 -7.79 -3.23 11.47
CA GLY A 47 -9.15 -3.77 11.34
C GLY A 47 -9.55 -4.03 9.88
N ARG A 48 -8.85 -3.40 8.93
CA ARG A 48 -8.93 -3.71 7.50
C ARG A 48 -7.55 -3.64 6.84
N ASN A 49 -7.43 -4.29 5.68
CA ASN A 49 -6.25 -4.18 4.84
C ASN A 49 -6.21 -2.83 4.10
N HIS A 50 -5.07 -2.15 4.14
CA HIS A 50 -4.85 -0.92 3.37
C HIS A 50 -4.04 -1.20 2.10
N TYR A 51 -4.73 -1.69 1.06
CA TYR A 51 -4.12 -2.09 -0.21
C TYR A 51 -3.44 -0.95 -0.97
N LEU A 52 -3.90 0.28 -0.78
CA LEU A 52 -3.35 1.47 -1.40
C LEU A 52 -2.52 2.29 -0.40
N ALA A 53 -1.82 1.60 0.51
CA ALA A 53 -0.79 2.17 1.38
C ALA A 53 0.25 1.08 1.68
N ALA A 54 0.69 0.37 0.64
CA ALA A 54 1.41 -0.90 0.78
C ALA A 54 2.62 -0.99 -0.14
N VAL A 55 3.59 -1.82 0.26
CA VAL A 55 4.77 -2.15 -0.55
C VAL A 55 4.50 -3.46 -1.29
N TYR A 56 4.77 -3.46 -2.60
CA TYR A 56 4.61 -4.60 -3.49
C TYR A 56 5.94 -4.95 -4.14
N ARG A 57 6.21 -6.25 -4.33
CA ARG A 57 7.23 -6.68 -5.29
C ARG A 57 6.80 -6.35 -6.71
N THR A 58 7.73 -5.84 -7.50
CA THR A 58 7.44 -5.35 -8.86
C THR A 58 7.22 -6.46 -9.88
N ASP A 59 7.70 -7.68 -9.59
CA ASP A 59 7.44 -8.89 -10.38
C ASP A 59 6.00 -9.42 -10.27
N LEU A 60 5.20 -8.90 -9.33
CA LEU A 60 3.76 -9.17 -9.26
C LEU A 60 2.98 -8.59 -10.45
N ALA A 61 3.59 -7.75 -11.29
CA ALA A 61 2.92 -7.15 -12.43
C ALA A 61 2.29 -8.19 -13.38
N ASP A 62 2.95 -9.32 -13.62
CA ASP A 62 2.41 -10.39 -14.47
C ASP A 62 1.19 -11.10 -13.81
N ARG A 63 1.21 -11.24 -12.48
CA ARG A 63 0.08 -11.79 -11.71
C ARG A 63 -1.11 -10.84 -11.75
N VAL A 64 -0.87 -9.53 -11.64
CA VAL A 64 -1.91 -8.51 -11.80
C VAL A 64 -2.56 -8.61 -13.18
N ASP A 65 -1.77 -8.71 -14.25
CA ASP A 65 -2.32 -8.81 -15.61
C ASP A 65 -3.14 -10.07 -15.82
N THR A 66 -2.71 -11.20 -15.24
CA THR A 66 -3.47 -12.45 -15.24
C THR A 66 -4.82 -12.31 -14.55
N LEU A 67 -4.85 -11.70 -13.36
CA LEU A 67 -6.08 -11.45 -12.60
C LEU A 67 -7.03 -10.52 -13.38
N VAL A 68 -6.50 -9.41 -13.90
CA VAL A 68 -7.28 -8.43 -14.67
C VAL A 68 -7.84 -9.05 -15.95
N GLY A 69 -7.04 -9.87 -16.64
CA GLY A 69 -7.44 -10.63 -17.83
C GLY A 69 -8.53 -11.67 -17.56
N ALA A 70 -8.54 -12.26 -16.36
CA ALA A 70 -9.61 -13.13 -15.88
C ALA A 70 -10.86 -12.36 -15.40
N GLY A 71 -10.85 -11.02 -15.47
CA GLY A 71 -11.97 -10.17 -15.05
C GLY A 71 -11.96 -9.80 -13.57
N GLU A 72 -10.93 -10.19 -12.81
CA GLU A 72 -10.79 -9.78 -11.40
C GLU A 72 -10.46 -8.27 -11.31
N ARG A 73 -11.02 -7.61 -10.29
CA ARG A 73 -10.91 -6.16 -10.06
C ARG A 73 -10.65 -5.79 -8.60
N LYS A 74 -10.72 -6.73 -7.68
CA LYS A 74 -10.50 -6.53 -6.25
C LYS A 74 -9.01 -6.66 -5.95
N MET A 75 -8.45 -5.64 -5.29
CA MET A 75 -7.08 -5.69 -4.78
C MET A 75 -6.85 -6.83 -3.79
N SER A 76 -7.89 -7.27 -3.07
CA SER A 76 -7.82 -8.41 -2.17
C SER A 76 -7.41 -9.69 -2.90
N ALA A 77 -7.86 -9.91 -4.14
CA ALA A 77 -7.52 -11.11 -4.89
C ALA A 77 -6.02 -11.20 -5.22
N LEU A 78 -5.36 -10.07 -5.47
CA LEU A 78 -3.90 -10.03 -5.63
C LEU A 78 -3.21 -10.40 -4.32
N VAL A 79 -3.63 -9.79 -3.21
CA VAL A 79 -3.03 -10.02 -1.89
C VAL A 79 -3.25 -11.45 -1.39
N ASP A 80 -4.44 -12.00 -1.62
CA ASP A 80 -4.79 -13.38 -1.25
C ASP A 80 -4.02 -14.40 -2.10
N ALA A 81 -3.62 -14.02 -3.32
CA ALA A 81 -2.77 -14.81 -4.21
C ALA A 81 -1.27 -14.53 -4.03
N SER A 82 -0.87 -13.79 -2.99
CA SER A 82 0.51 -13.39 -2.72
C SER A 82 0.97 -13.76 -1.31
N ASP A 83 2.28 -13.86 -1.13
CA ASP A 83 2.88 -13.90 0.21
C ASP A 83 2.79 -12.51 0.85
N ALA A 84 1.74 -12.32 1.65
CA ALA A 84 1.37 -11.03 2.21
C ALA A 84 1.62 -10.95 3.72
N LEU A 85 2.42 -9.97 4.11
CA LEU A 85 2.66 -9.60 5.50
C LEU A 85 1.77 -8.43 5.92
N ARG A 86 0.99 -8.63 6.98
CA ARG A 86 0.14 -7.58 7.58
C ARG A 86 0.81 -6.99 8.81
N ILE A 87 0.92 -5.66 8.83
CA ILE A 87 1.51 -4.91 9.95
C ILE A 87 0.39 -4.25 10.75
N VAL A 88 0.20 -4.71 11.99
CA VAL A 88 -0.83 -4.15 12.88
C VAL A 88 -0.42 -2.74 13.28
N MET A 89 -1.31 -1.78 13.01
CA MET A 89 -1.11 -0.37 13.30
C MET A 89 -1.79 0.01 14.62
N ALA A 90 -1.04 0.68 15.50
CA ALA A 90 -1.61 1.28 16.71
C ALA A 90 -2.26 2.66 16.45
N ASP A 91 -1.75 3.38 15.45
CA ASP A 91 -2.29 4.67 14.98
C ASP A 91 -2.62 4.58 13.49
N SER A 92 -3.88 4.85 13.15
CA SER A 92 -4.40 4.84 11.78
C SER A 92 -4.37 6.20 11.10
N ARG A 93 -3.96 7.29 11.78
CA ARG A 93 -3.96 8.64 11.19
C ARG A 93 -3.28 8.71 9.83
N PRO A 94 -2.07 8.13 9.64
CA PRO A 94 -1.38 8.17 8.35
C PRO A 94 -2.14 7.49 7.19
N LEU A 95 -3.14 6.65 7.50
CA LEU A 95 -3.94 5.87 6.56
C LEU A 95 -5.32 6.49 6.28
N THR A 96 -5.54 7.72 6.75
CA THR A 96 -6.83 8.42 6.57
C THR A 96 -7.00 8.82 5.11
N ASN A 97 -8.11 8.40 4.50
CA ASN A 97 -8.46 8.72 3.12
C ASN A 97 -9.51 9.84 3.09
N VAL A 98 -9.26 10.90 2.33
CA VAL A 98 -10.16 12.04 2.16
C VAL A 98 -11.04 11.82 0.92
N ASN A 99 -12.18 11.16 1.12
CA ASN A 99 -13.09 10.75 0.04
C ASN A 99 -14.14 11.80 -0.35
N SER A 100 -14.13 13.00 0.25
CA SER A 100 -15.16 14.02 0.03
C SER A 100 -14.63 15.43 0.26
N ALA A 101 -15.18 16.41 -0.46
CA ALA A 101 -14.76 17.80 -0.34
C ALA A 101 -14.86 18.35 1.10
N ALA A 102 -15.86 17.89 1.87
CA ALA A 102 -15.97 18.22 3.29
C ALA A 102 -14.75 17.78 4.12
N GLY A 103 -14.07 16.71 3.73
CA GLY A 103 -12.84 16.22 4.38
C GLY A 103 -11.58 17.02 4.02
N LEU A 104 -11.60 17.84 2.96
CA LEU A 104 -10.50 18.76 2.64
C LEU A 104 -10.44 19.96 3.60
N HIS A 105 -11.59 20.30 4.20
CA HIS A 105 -11.72 21.42 5.14
C HIS A 105 -11.55 21.02 6.61
N ALA A 106 -11.36 19.73 6.91
CA ALA A 106 -10.97 19.30 8.24
C ALA A 106 -9.58 19.89 8.54
N PRO A 107 -9.45 20.76 9.56
CA PRO A 107 -8.30 21.64 9.67
C PRO A 107 -7.02 20.83 9.80
N MET A 108 -6.00 21.25 9.04
CA MET A 108 -4.59 21.00 9.31
C MET A 108 -4.29 21.56 10.71
N GLN A 109 -4.67 20.85 11.77
CA GLN A 109 -4.28 21.20 13.12
C GLN A 109 -2.79 20.87 13.24
N PRO A 110 -1.91 21.86 13.47
CA PRO A 110 -0.50 21.60 13.69
C PRO A 110 -0.37 20.67 14.91
N GLY A 111 0.44 19.62 14.76
CA GLY A 111 0.79 18.72 15.85
C GLY A 111 1.27 19.51 17.06
N ARG A 112 0.79 19.12 18.24
CA ARG A 112 1.16 19.69 19.53
C ARG A 112 2.38 18.98 20.10
#